data_AF-A0A2G9MD77-F1
#
_entry.id   AF-A0A2G9MD77-F1
#
_cell.length_a   1.000
_cell.length_b   1.000
_cell.length_c   1.000
_cell.angle_alpha   90.00
_cell.angle_beta   90.00
_cell.angle_gamma   90.00
#
_symmetry.space_group_name_H-M   'P 1'
#
loop_
_entity.id
_entity.type
_entity.pdbx_description
1 polymer ?
#
loop_
_entity_poly.entity_id
_entity_poly.type
_entity_poly.pdbx_seq_one_letter_code
_entity_poly.pdbx_strand_id
1 'polypeptide(L)'
;MYNLELEKVIAKIKETNAKTVCVQLPDGMKPHANIVEETISKETGARVFIWLGSNFGACDVPLGLNRLHIDLLISWGHNKFQKEEGW
;
A
#
# COMPACT_ATOMS: atom_id res chain seq x y z
N MET A 1 17.73 -8.89 -3.33
CA MET A 1 16.63 -8.56 -4.26
C MET A 1 15.35 -8.67 -3.44
N TYR A 2 14.61 -7.58 -3.24
CA TYR A 2 13.41 -7.61 -2.39
C TYR A 2 12.30 -8.39 -3.09
N ASN A 3 11.67 -9.34 -2.39
CA ASN A 3 10.43 -9.94 -2.85
C ASN A 3 9.29 -8.96 -2.55
N LEU A 4 8.61 -8.46 -3.58
CA LEU A 4 7.53 -7.48 -3.43
C LEU A 4 6.23 -8.11 -2.91
N GLU A 5 6.16 -9.44 -2.76
CA GLU A 5 4.97 -10.17 -2.27
C GLU A 5 3.67 -9.79 -3.03
N LEU A 6 3.77 -9.50 -4.33
CA LEU A 6 2.65 -8.98 -5.13
C LEU A 6 1.45 -9.93 -5.15
N GLU A 7 1.67 -11.25 -5.16
CA GLU A 7 0.60 -12.25 -5.10
C GLU A 7 -0.25 -12.11 -3.84
N LYS A 8 0.39 -11.89 -2.68
CA LYS A 8 -0.30 -11.69 -1.40
C LYS A 8 -1.10 -10.40 -1.40
N VAL A 9 -0.56 -9.35 -2.01
CA VAL A 9 -1.24 -8.07 -2.18
C VAL A 9 -2.48 -8.22 -3.07
N ILE A 10 -2.34 -8.86 -4.23
CA ILE A 10 -3.44 -9.13 -5.15
C ILE A 10 -4.53 -9.96 -4.46
N ALA A 11 -4.14 -11.01 -3.73
CA ALA A 11 -5.07 -11.84 -2.98
C ALA A 11 -5.85 -11.00 -1.95
N LYS A 12 -5.17 -10.10 -1.21
CA LYS A 12 -5.82 -9.27 -0.20
C LYS A 12 -6.77 -8.24 -0.80
N ILE A 13 -6.41 -7.63 -1.93
CA ILE A 13 -7.28 -6.69 -2.66
C ILE A 13 -8.55 -7.40 -3.12
N LYS A 14 -8.41 -8.60 -3.70
CA LYS A 14 -9.56 -9.42 -4.14
C LYS A 14 -10.44 -9.86 -2.97
N GLU A 15 -9.84 -10.31 -1.86
CA GLU A 15 -10.55 -10.71 -0.63
C GLU A 15 -11.37 -9.56 -0.05
N THR A 16 -10.81 -8.35 -0.04
CA THR A 16 -11.47 -7.14 0.50
C THR A 16 -12.37 -6.43 -0.50
N ASN A 17 -12.34 -6.84 -1.78
CA ASN A 17 -13.02 -6.19 -2.90
C ASN A 17 -12.72 -4.67 -2.97
N ALA A 18 -11.49 -4.28 -2.61
CA ALA A 18 -11.05 -2.90 -2.58
C ALA A 18 -10.98 -2.33 -4.00
N LYS A 19 -11.67 -1.19 -4.24
CA LYS A 19 -11.74 -0.54 -5.55
C LYS A 19 -10.70 0.55 -5.70
N THR A 20 -10.33 1.19 -4.60
CA THR A 20 -9.28 2.21 -4.55
C THR A 20 -8.22 1.83 -3.53
N VAL A 21 -6.99 1.66 -3.97
CA VAL A 21 -5.86 1.20 -3.15
C VAL A 21 -4.80 2.28 -3.10
N CYS A 22 -4.25 2.56 -1.91
CA CYS A 22 -3.06 3.38 -1.74
C CYS A 22 -1.86 2.48 -1.43
N VAL A 23 -0.76 2.69 -2.13
CA VAL A 23 0.50 1.99 -1.96
C VAL A 23 1.53 2.95 -1.38
N GLN A 24 2.10 2.58 -0.24
CA GLN A 24 3.16 3.32 0.43
C GLN A 24 4.45 2.50 0.39
N LEU A 25 5.52 3.10 -0.18
CA LEU A 25 6.80 2.44 -0.39
C LEU A 25 7.92 3.19 0.36
N PRO A 26 8.88 2.48 0.98
CA PRO A 26 10.11 3.09 1.47
C PRO A 26 10.94 3.61 0.31
N ASP A 27 11.84 4.58 0.56
CA ASP A 27 12.61 5.26 -0.50
C ASP A 27 13.38 4.30 -1.42
N GLY A 28 13.97 3.25 -0.85
CA GLY A 28 14.69 2.23 -1.62
C GLY A 28 13.80 1.39 -2.55
N MET A 29 12.48 1.43 -2.38
CA MET A 29 11.50 0.71 -3.21
C MET A 29 10.70 1.62 -4.14
N LYS A 30 10.73 2.95 -3.96
CA LYS A 30 10.06 3.91 -4.86
C LYS A 30 10.42 3.74 -6.35
N PRO A 31 11.66 3.36 -6.74
CA PRO A 31 11.97 3.06 -8.15
C PRO A 31 11.14 1.93 -8.76
N HIS A 32 10.51 1.07 -7.95
CA HIS A 32 9.64 -0.02 -8.40
C HIS A 32 8.15 0.34 -8.36
N ALA A 33 7.79 1.57 -8.00
CA ALA A 33 6.39 1.97 -7.81
C ALA A 33 5.53 1.78 -9.06
N ASN A 34 6.10 2.03 -10.25
CA ASN A 34 5.42 1.82 -11.53
C ASN A 34 5.08 0.35 -11.75
N ILE A 35 6.00 -0.57 -11.44
CA ILE A 35 5.79 -2.01 -11.59
C ILE A 35 4.70 -2.49 -10.62
N VAL A 36 4.74 -2.00 -9.37
CA VAL A 36 3.73 -2.32 -8.34
C VAL A 36 2.35 -1.82 -8.77
N GLU A 37 2.24 -0.57 -9.20
CA GLU A 37 1.00 0.03 -9.69
C GLU A 37 0.44 -0.77 -10.85
N GLU A 38 1.23 -0.99 -11.90
CA GLU A 38 0.79 -1.66 -13.12
C GLU A 38 0.33 -3.09 -12.84
N THR A 39 1.06 -3.83 -12.01
CA THR A 39 0.72 -5.22 -11.67
C THR A 39 -0.58 -5.28 -10.88
N ILE A 40 -0.75 -4.43 -9.87
CA ILE A 40 -1.96 -4.41 -9.05
C ILE A 40 -3.17 -3.99 -9.89
N SER A 41 -3.05 -2.90 -10.64
CA SER A 41 -4.13 -2.37 -11.48
C SER A 41 -4.58 -3.41 -12.53
N LYS A 42 -3.64 -4.11 -13.18
CA LYS A 42 -3.97 -5.16 -14.17
C LYS A 42 -4.64 -6.38 -13.55
N GLU A 43 -4.13 -6.88 -12.43
CA GLU A 43 -4.58 -8.16 -11.84
C GLU A 43 -5.87 -8.03 -11.01
N THR A 44 -6.23 -6.81 -10.60
CA THR A 44 -7.35 -6.57 -9.70
C THR A 44 -8.40 -5.61 -10.25
N GLY A 45 -8.05 -4.77 -11.23
CA GLY A 45 -8.91 -3.69 -11.72
C GLY A 45 -9.09 -2.53 -10.73
N ALA A 46 -8.41 -2.56 -9.59
CA ALA A 46 -8.46 -1.48 -8.61
C ALA A 46 -7.70 -0.25 -9.11
N ARG A 47 -8.18 0.95 -8.74
CA ARG A 47 -7.45 2.20 -8.96
C ARG A 47 -6.36 2.34 -7.91
N VAL A 48 -5.10 2.45 -8.34
CA VAL A 48 -3.95 2.50 -7.44
C VAL A 48 -3.39 3.92 -7.33
N PHE A 49 -3.14 4.35 -6.10
CA PHE A 49 -2.45 5.60 -5.77
C PHE A 49 -1.08 5.30 -5.15
N ILE A 50 -0.02 5.88 -5.70
CA ILE A 50 1.31 5.82 -5.09
C ILE A 50 1.49 6.99 -4.12
N TRP A 51 1.74 6.69 -2.85
CA TRP A 51 2.09 7.68 -1.84
C TRP A 51 3.54 8.12 -2.01
N LEU A 52 3.73 9.37 -2.46
CA LEU A 52 5.06 9.95 -2.68
C LEU A 52 5.67 10.60 -1.41
N GLY A 53 4.93 10.62 -0.30
CA GLY A 53 5.43 11.13 0.98
C GLY A 53 6.43 10.19 1.65
N SER A 54 6.61 10.38 2.96
CA SER A 54 7.47 9.54 3.77
C SER A 54 6.88 8.13 3.97
N ASN A 55 7.79 7.19 4.29
CA ASN A 55 7.47 5.89 4.84
C ASN A 55 8.63 5.41 5.73
N PHE A 56 8.90 6.12 6.82
CA PHE A 56 10.05 5.83 7.70
C PHE A 56 9.81 4.67 8.66
N GLY A 57 8.56 4.28 8.88
CA GLY A 57 8.19 3.26 9.86
C GLY A 57 6.72 2.85 9.75
N ALA A 58 6.34 1.78 10.45
CA ALA A 58 4.94 1.34 10.53
C ALA A 58 3.99 2.38 11.18
N CYS A 59 4.54 3.35 11.90
CA CYS A 59 3.79 4.48 12.48
C CYS A 59 3.51 5.61 11.47
N ASP A 60 4.20 5.64 10.34
CA ASP A 60 4.14 6.70 9.33
C ASP A 60 2.96 6.47 8.36
N VAL A 61 1.75 6.29 8.89
CA VAL A 61 0.56 6.03 8.08
C VAL A 61 0.08 7.34 7.42
N PRO A 62 -0.17 7.38 6.11
CA PRO A 62 -0.65 8.58 5.43
C PRO A 62 -1.95 9.14 6.03
N LEU A 63 -1.97 10.44 6.28
CA LEU A 63 -3.17 11.14 6.73
C LEU A 63 -4.09 11.47 5.55
N GLY A 64 -5.40 11.54 5.81
CA GLY A 64 -6.39 12.00 4.82
C GLY A 64 -6.84 10.95 3.80
N LEU A 65 -6.46 9.67 3.96
CA LEU A 65 -6.87 8.57 3.08
C LEU A 65 -8.40 8.46 2.95
N ASN A 66 -9.15 8.75 4.03
CA ASN A 66 -10.62 8.78 4.01
C ASN A 66 -11.18 9.83 3.04
N ARG A 67 -10.53 10.99 2.92
CA ARG A 67 -10.96 12.06 1.99
C ARG A 67 -10.72 11.70 0.53
N LEU A 68 -9.73 10.84 0.29
CA LEU A 68 -9.42 10.30 -1.03
C LEU A 68 -10.23 9.04 -1.35
N HIS A 69 -11.11 8.60 -0.44
CA HIS A 69 -11.91 7.38 -0.56
C HIS A 69 -11.04 6.15 -0.87
N ILE A 70 -9.92 6.01 -0.13
CA ILE A 70 -9.08 4.82 -0.20
C ILE A 70 -9.73 3.70 0.61
N ASP A 71 -9.94 2.55 -0.03
CA ASP A 71 -10.53 1.36 0.59
C ASP A 71 -9.45 0.52 1.32
N LEU A 72 -8.22 0.53 0.80
CA LEU A 72 -7.11 -0.26 1.34
C LEU A 72 -5.78 0.49 1.22
N LEU A 73 -5.03 0.57 2.33
CA LEU A 73 -3.63 0.97 2.34
C LEU A 73 -2.74 -0.27 2.38
N ILE A 74 -1.75 -0.31 1.49
CA ILE A 74 -0.71 -1.34 1.49
C ILE A 74 0.63 -0.62 1.72
N SER A 75 1.22 -0.87 2.88
CA SER A 75 2.50 -0.26 3.28
C SER A 75 3.60 -1.30 3.30
N TRP A 76 4.67 -1.08 2.53
CA TRP A 76 5.84 -1.96 2.47
C TRP A 76 6.94 -1.52 3.43
N GLY A 77 7.84 -2.46 3.71
CA GLY A 77 9.10 -2.20 4.40
C GLY A 77 9.03 -2.33 5.92
N HIS A 78 7.82 -2.48 6.48
CA HIS A 78 7.62 -2.49 7.93
C HIS A 78 6.69 -3.63 8.36
N ASN A 79 6.92 -4.16 9.55
CA ASN A 79 5.96 -5.05 10.20
C ASN A 79 4.70 -4.27 10.59
N LYS A 80 3.59 -4.98 10.77
CA LYS A 80 2.34 -4.38 11.26
C LYS A 80 2.62 -3.61 12.55
N PHE A 81 2.23 -2.34 12.59
CA PHE A 81 2.29 -1.55 13.81
C PHE A 81 1.33 -2.16 14.83
N GLN A 82 1.87 -2.63 15.95
CA GLN A 82 1.10 -3.17 17.07
C GLN A 82 0.78 -1.99 18.00
N LYS A 83 -0.45 -1.50 17.95
CA LYS A 83 -0.95 -0.47 18.87
C LYS A 83 -2.10 -1.05 19.68
N GLU A 84 -1.93 -1.12 20.99
CA GLU A 84 -2.96 -1.65 21.90
C GLU A 84 -3.97 -0.56 22.31
N GLU A 85 -3.56 0.69 22.53
CA GLU A 85 -4.45 1.84 22.84
C GLU A 85 -3.83 3.22 22.49
N GLY A 86 -4.67 4.26 22.35
CA GLY A 86 -4.28 5.69 22.34
C GLY A 86 -3.99 6.36 20.98
N TRP A 87 -3.65 7.66 21.02
CA TRP A 87 -2.76 8.36 20.07
C TRP A 87 -1.34 8.33 20.64
#